data_AF-J9EE08-F1
#
_entry.id   AF-J9EE08-F1
#
_cell.length_a   1.000
_cell.length_b   1.000
_cell.length_c   1.000
_cell.angle_alpha   90.00
_cell.angle_beta   90.00
_cell.angle_gamma   90.00
#
_symmetry.space_group_name_H-M   'P 1'
#
loop_
_entity.id
_entity.type
_entity.pdbx_description
1 polymer ?
#
loop_
_entity_poly.entity_id
_entity_poly.type
_entity_poly.pdbx_seq_one_letter_code
_entity_poly.pdbx_strand_id
1 'polypeptide(L)'
;MVRSPPGGGCFRTLRSIVFLLNLCFWLSGLFVLILGLWLLLDRSVNDVLTANGPQTSDHFSLICYLLIGTGTLLTLIGGLGCCGAWRLNQGMLTVVS
;
A
#
# COMPACT_ATOMS: atom_id res chain seq x y z
N MET A 1 4.50 28.29 -12.66
CA MET A 1 5.86 28.63 -12.20
C MET A 1 6.03 28.15 -10.76
N VAL A 2 6.50 26.92 -10.57
CA VAL A 2 6.94 26.44 -9.25
C VAL A 2 8.38 26.91 -9.08
N ARG A 3 8.61 27.85 -8.16
CA ARG A 3 9.95 28.35 -7.81
C ARG A 3 10.77 27.18 -7.27
N SER A 4 11.83 26.78 -7.98
CA SER A 4 12.83 25.84 -7.45
C SER A 4 13.87 26.61 -6.63
N PRO A 5 14.09 26.28 -5.34
CA PRO A 5 15.18 26.85 -4.56
C PRO A 5 16.54 26.22 -4.96
N PRO A 6 17.66 26.94 -4.79
CA PRO A 6 19.00 26.45 -5.12
C PRO A 6 19.48 25.48 -4.04
N GLY A 7 19.48 24.18 -4.36
CA GLY A 7 19.91 23.13 -3.44
C GLY A 7 19.86 21.73 -4.08
N GLY A 8 20.78 21.47 -5.02
CA GLY A 8 20.74 20.29 -5.90
C GLY A 8 20.78 18.91 -5.24
N GLY A 9 21.16 18.81 -3.95
CA GLY A 9 21.14 17.57 -3.18
C GLY A 9 19.83 17.30 -2.43
N CYS A 10 19.21 18.34 -1.86
CA CYS A 10 18.04 18.20 -0.98
C CYS A 10 16.80 17.68 -1.72
N PHE A 11 16.53 18.21 -2.92
CA PHE A 11 15.38 17.79 -3.73
C PHE A 11 15.49 16.33 -4.22
N ARG A 12 16.72 15.86 -4.49
CA ARG A 12 16.97 14.48 -4.94
C ARG A 12 16.73 13.47 -3.79
N THR A 13 17.16 13.82 -2.59
CA THR A 13 16.90 13.04 -1.37
C THR A 13 15.41 13.01 -1.04
N LEU A 14 14.72 14.15 -1.07
CA LEU A 14 13.28 14.23 -0.83
C LEU A 14 12.49 13.35 -1.83
N ARG A 15 12.86 13.41 -3.11
CA ARG A 15 12.23 12.57 -4.15
C ARG A 15 12.47 11.08 -3.93
N SER A 16 13.68 10.70 -3.50
CA SER A 16 14.02 9.31 -3.17
C SER A 16 13.28 8.81 -1.93
N ILE A 17 13.17 9.64 -0.88
CA ILE A 17 12.42 9.31 0.34
C ILE A 17 10.94 9.11 0.02
N VAL A 18 10.33 9.99 -0.78
CA VAL A 18 8.91 9.85 -1.17
C VAL A 18 8.70 8.57 -1.98
N PHE A 19 9.62 8.20 -2.86
CA PHE A 19 9.55 6.94 -3.60
C PHE A 19 9.67 5.72 -2.68
N LEU A 20 10.66 5.71 -1.78
CA LEU A 20 10.88 4.60 -0.85
C LEU A 20 9.74 4.45 0.15
N LEU A 21 9.25 5.54 0.74
CA LEU A 21 8.10 5.50 1.64
C LEU A 21 6.87 4.96 0.91
N ASN A 22 6.59 5.46 -0.29
CA ASN A 22 5.47 5.01 -1.09
C ASN A 22 5.58 3.51 -1.47
N LEU A 23 6.79 3.02 -1.79
CA LEU A 23 7.06 1.60 -2.04
C LEU A 23 6.88 0.73 -0.79
N CYS A 24 7.39 1.17 0.36
CA CYS A 24 7.20 0.47 1.63
C CYS A 24 5.72 0.39 2.02
N PHE A 25 4.97 1.49 1.86
CA PHE A 25 3.52 1.49 2.07
C PHE A 25 2.81 0.52 1.13
N TRP A 26 3.21 0.49 -0.13
CA TRP A 26 2.67 -0.46 -1.11
C TRP A 26 2.91 -1.92 -0.72
N LEU A 27 4.14 -2.28 -0.35
CA LEU A 27 4.49 -3.64 0.11
C LEU A 27 3.75 -4.01 1.40
N SER A 28 3.67 -3.08 2.35
CA SER A 28 2.93 -3.30 3.60
C SER A 28 1.43 -3.48 3.35
N GLY A 29 0.85 -2.73 2.41
CA GLY A 29 -0.54 -2.85 2.00
C GLY A 29 -0.82 -4.22 1.40
N LEU A 30 0.03 -4.69 0.49
CA LEU A 30 -0.08 -6.03 -0.09
C LEU A 30 0.05 -7.13 0.97
N PHE A 31 0.99 -6.98 1.90
CA PHE A 31 1.15 -7.93 3.01
C PHE A 31 -0.11 -7.98 3.89
N VAL A 32 -0.66 -6.83 4.25
CA VAL A 32 -1.91 -6.74 5.04
C VAL A 32 -3.11 -7.32 4.27
N LEU A 33 -3.18 -7.13 2.95
CA LEU A 33 -4.21 -7.76 2.11
C LEU A 33 -4.10 -9.28 2.12
N ILE A 34 -2.88 -9.81 1.96
CA ILE A 34 -2.63 -11.24 2.00
C ILE A 34 -3.01 -11.80 3.37
N LEU A 35 -2.63 -11.13 4.46
CA LEU A 35 -3.00 -11.54 5.82
C LEU A 35 -4.51 -11.44 6.06
N GLY A 36 -5.16 -10.35 5.62
CA GLY A 36 -6.61 -10.17 5.78
C GLY A 36 -7.40 -11.24 5.02
N LEU A 37 -6.97 -11.59 3.81
CA LEU A 37 -7.57 -12.67 3.03
C LEU A 37 -7.24 -14.04 3.63
N TRP A 38 -6.02 -14.25 4.12
CA TRP A 38 -5.61 -15.48 4.80
C TRP A 38 -6.47 -15.74 6.04
N LEU A 39 -6.66 -14.71 6.90
CA LEU A 39 -7.51 -14.79 8.07
C LEU A 39 -8.98 -15.05 7.71
N LEU A 40 -9.45 -14.62 6.54
CA LEU A 40 -10.82 -14.90 6.11
C LEU A 40 -10.99 -16.32 5.57
N LEU A 41 -9.93 -16.88 4.95
CA LEU A 41 -9.94 -18.22 4.34
C LEU A 41 -9.53 -19.33 5.30
N ASP A 42 -8.80 -19.01 6.37
CA ASP A 42 -8.29 -20.00 7.30
C ASP A 42 -9.43 -20.64 8.10
N ARG A 43 -9.72 -21.90 7.77
CA ARG A 43 -10.86 -22.64 8.32
C ARG A 43 -10.85 -22.71 9.86
N SER A 44 -9.65 -22.62 10.45
CA SER A 44 -9.45 -22.75 11.89
C SER A 44 -9.92 -21.50 12.63
N VAL A 45 -9.76 -20.31 12.06
CA VAL A 45 -10.18 -19.07 12.73
C VAL A 45 -11.69 -18.87 12.70
N ASN A 46 -12.38 -19.23 11.60
CA ASN A 46 -13.85 -19.17 11.58
C ASN A 46 -14.52 -20.21 12.48
N ASP A 47 -13.88 -21.36 12.71
CA ASP A 47 -14.42 -22.41 13.57
C ASP A 47 -14.36 -21.98 15.05
N VAL A 48 -13.20 -21.46 15.47
CA VAL A 48 -13.02 -20.84 16.80
C VAL A 48 -13.95 -19.63 16.97
N LEU A 49 -14.19 -18.84 15.92
CA LEU A 49 -15.04 -17.65 15.98
C LEU A 49 -16.53 -18.01 16.11
N THR A 50 -16.98 -19.08 15.47
CA THR A 50 -18.36 -19.59 15.57
C THR A 50 -18.61 -20.21 16.95
N ALA A 51 -17.59 -20.82 17.55
CA ALA A 51 -17.66 -21.41 18.89
C ALA A 51 -17.73 -20.37 20.04
N ASN A 52 -17.21 -19.15 19.85
CA ASN A 52 -17.12 -18.11 20.89
C ASN A 52 -18.34 -17.16 20.97
N GLY A 53 -19.46 -17.52 20.33
CA GLY A 53 -20.74 -16.82 20.42
C GLY A 53 -20.93 -15.65 19.43
N PRO A 54 -22.18 -15.32 19.08
CA PRO A 54 -22.52 -14.40 17.98
C PRO A 54 -21.98 -12.98 18.15
N GLN A 55 -21.75 -12.53 19.38
CA GLN A 55 -21.22 -11.20 19.69
C GLN A 55 -19.74 -11.00 19.34
N THR A 56 -18.94 -12.07 19.27
CA THR A 56 -17.50 -11.97 18.96
C THR A 56 -17.24 -12.06 17.45
N SER A 57 -18.13 -12.74 16.71
CA SER A 57 -18.04 -12.91 15.26
C SER A 57 -18.20 -11.63 14.45
N ASP A 58 -19.05 -10.71 14.91
CA ASP A 58 -19.29 -9.43 14.21
C ASP A 58 -18.07 -8.52 14.24
N HIS A 59 -17.42 -8.40 15.41
CA HIS A 59 -16.25 -7.54 15.56
C HIS A 59 -15.04 -8.03 14.75
N PHE A 60 -14.78 -9.34 14.76
CA PHE A 60 -13.64 -9.89 14.03
C PHE A 60 -13.83 -9.78 12.51
N SER A 61 -15.04 -10.08 12.01
CA SER A 61 -15.38 -9.90 10.60
C SER A 61 -15.21 -8.44 10.18
N LEU A 62 -15.71 -7.51 11.00
CA LEU A 62 -15.54 -6.07 10.77
C LEU A 62 -14.07 -5.66 10.70
N ILE A 63 -13.22 -6.15 11.61
CA ILE A 63 -11.78 -5.87 11.62
C ILE A 63 -11.12 -6.41 10.34
N CYS A 64 -11.45 -7.63 9.91
CA CYS A 64 -10.91 -8.21 8.67
C CYS A 64 -11.29 -7.38 7.44
N TYR A 65 -12.56 -6.95 7.34
CA TYR A 65 -13.02 -6.07 6.26
C TYR A 65 -12.32 -4.71 6.28
N LEU A 66 -12.10 -4.12 7.46
CA LEU A 66 -11.34 -2.88 7.57
C LEU A 66 -9.86 -3.08 7.17
N LEU A 67 -9.23 -4.19 7.58
CA LEU A 67 -7.86 -4.52 7.19
C LEU A 67 -7.72 -4.63 5.67
N ILE A 68 -8.66 -5.32 5.03
CA ILE A 68 -8.70 -5.49 3.56
C ILE A 68 -8.97 -4.14 2.88
N GLY A 69 -9.94 -3.37 3.37
CA GLY A 69 -10.29 -2.06 2.84
C GLY A 69 -9.13 -1.06 2.92
N THR A 70 -8.56 -0.90 4.11
CA THR A 70 -7.41 -0.02 4.34
C THR A 70 -6.17 -0.52 3.59
N GLY A 71 -5.89 -1.83 3.58
CA GLY A 71 -4.78 -2.41 2.83
C GLY A 71 -4.88 -2.15 1.31
N THR A 72 -6.08 -2.25 0.75
CA THR A 72 -6.35 -1.93 -0.67
C THR A 72 -6.09 -0.46 -0.92
N LEU A 73 -6.61 0.43 -0.07
CA LEU A 73 -6.43 1.87 -0.21
C LEU A 73 -4.95 2.27 -0.12
N LEU A 74 -4.20 1.71 0.84
CA LEU A 74 -2.76 1.94 0.98
C LEU A 74 -1.97 1.43 -0.24
N THR A 75 -2.35 0.28 -0.79
CA THR A 75 -1.75 -0.28 -2.00
C THR A 75 -2.07 0.58 -3.23
N LEU A 76 -3.27 1.14 -3.34
CA LEU A 76 -3.63 2.03 -4.45
C LEU A 76 -2.88 3.37 -4.37
N ILE A 77 -2.85 3.99 -3.18
CA ILE A 77 -2.12 5.26 -2.96
C ILE A 77 -0.62 5.06 -3.19
N GLY A 78 -0.06 3.91 -2.77
CA GLY A 78 1.28 3.45 -3.11
C GLY A 78 1.48 3.34 -4.63
N GLY A 79 0.70 2.50 -5.30
CA GLY A 79 0.86 2.24 -6.75
C GLY A 79 0.82 3.50 -7.62
N LEU A 80 -0.05 4.47 -7.28
CA LEU A 80 -0.13 5.75 -8.00
C LEU A 80 1.14 6.60 -7.86
N GLY A 81 1.83 6.56 -6.71
CA GLY A 81 3.10 7.26 -6.52
C GLY A 81 4.24 6.64 -7.33
N CYS A 82 4.27 5.31 -7.45
CA CYS A 82 5.22 4.60 -8.33
C CYS A 82 4.94 4.88 -9.82
N CYS A 83 3.68 4.86 -10.26
CA CYS A 83 3.28 5.24 -11.61
C CYS A 83 3.68 6.70 -11.94
N GLY A 84 3.49 7.64 -11.01
CA GLY A 84 3.90 9.03 -11.18
C GLY A 84 5.42 9.20 -11.34
N ALA A 85 6.22 8.40 -10.62
CA ALA A 85 7.67 8.39 -10.77
C ALA A 85 8.12 7.76 -12.10
N TRP A 86 7.49 6.65 -12.53
CA TRP A 86 7.78 5.97 -13.79
C TRP A 86 7.41 6.82 -15.02
N ARG A 87 6.28 7.53 -14.97
CA ARG A 87 5.81 8.41 -16.05
C ARG A 87 6.74 9.58 -16.33
N LEU A 88 7.59 9.98 -15.38
CA LEU A 88 8.63 10.99 -15.64
C LEU A 88 9.87 10.42 -16.34
N ASN A 89 10.13 9.11 -16.23
CA ASN A 89 11.31 8.47 -16.81
C ASN A 89 11.14 8.04 -18.28
N GLN A 90 9.91 7.95 -18.80
CA GLN A 90 9.65 7.58 -20.20
C GLN A 90 9.92 8.73 -21.20
N GLY A 91 10.21 9.95 -20.73
CA GLY A 91 10.67 11.06 -21.57
C GLY A 91 12.18 11.13 -21.78
N MET A 92 12.97 10.20 -21.24
CA MET A 92 14.45 10.23 -21.35
C MET A 92 15.06 8.85 -21.64
N LEU A 93 14.28 7.94 -22.25
CA LEU A 93 14.75 6.63 -22.74
C LEU A 93 14.43 6.39 -24.23
N THR A 94 14.14 7.45 -25.00
CA THR A 94 14.05 7.42 -26.48
C THR A 94 15.24 8.11 -27.15
N VAL A 95 16.44 7.98 -26.57
CA VAL A 95 17.70 8.46 -27.17
C VAL A 95 18.55 7.29 -27.69
N VAL A 96 17.92 6.29 -28.31
CA VAL A 96 18.51 5.39 -29.33
C VAL A 96 17.37 4.95 -30.27
N SER A 97 16.94 5.85 -31.15
CA SER A 97 16.72 5.63 -32.59
C SER A 97 16.44 6.95 -33.28
#